data_AF-A0A2I3GD74-F1
#
_entry.id   AF-A0A2I3GD74-F1
#
_cell.length_a   1.000
_cell.length_b   1.000
_cell.length_c   1.000
_cell.angle_alpha   90.00
_cell.angle_beta   90.00
_cell.angle_gamma   90.00
#
_symmetry.space_group_name_H-M   'P 1'
#
loop_
_entity.id
_entity.type
_entity.pdbx_description
1 polymer ?
#
loop_
_entity_poly.entity_id
_entity_poly.type
_entity_poly.pdbx_seq_one_letter_code
_entity_poly.pdbx_strand_id
1 'polypeptide(L)'
;ECANLDGQELRVLVNASLEWPNGLALDLQEGKLDWGDTKTDKIEAINVDETKRQTLLEDKLLHIFGFTLLGDFIYWTDWQCHSIKRVHKVKANRDVIIEQLPDLMGLKAVNVDKVVGTNPRADRNGGAATFASSRPTQPGLAAPSGAWNC
;
A
#
# COMPACT_ATOMS: atom_id res chain seq x y z
N GLU A 1 -2.61 11.24 -1.63
CA GLU A 1 -2.08 11.98 -0.46
C GLU A 1 -1.42 11.00 0.51
N CYS A 2 -0.57 11.48 1.42
CA CYS A 2 -0.02 10.69 2.53
C CYS A 2 -0.02 11.54 3.81
N ALA A 3 -0.10 10.87 4.97
CA ALA A 3 -0.14 11.51 6.29
C ALA A 3 0.60 10.64 7.31
N ASN A 4 0.90 11.22 8.47
CA ASN A 4 1.36 10.45 9.62
C ASN A 4 0.25 9.52 10.13
N LEU A 5 0.61 8.54 10.96
CA LEU A 5 -0.35 7.59 11.53
C LEU A 5 -1.37 8.25 12.48
N ASP A 6 -1.14 9.50 12.92
CA ASP A 6 -2.12 10.33 13.65
C ASP A 6 -3.00 11.19 12.72
N GLY A 7 -2.88 11.02 11.40
CA GLY A 7 -3.62 11.80 10.41
C GLY A 7 -3.10 13.24 10.23
N GLN A 8 -2.02 13.63 10.92
CA GLN A 8 -1.43 14.95 10.77
C GLN A 8 -0.39 14.97 9.64
N GLU A 9 0.04 16.18 9.25
CA GLU A 9 1.01 16.42 8.17
C GLU A 9 0.57 15.82 6.83
N LEU A 10 -0.70 16.04 6.48
CA LEU A 10 -1.22 15.65 5.17
C LEU A 10 -0.43 16.35 4.07
N ARG A 11 0.18 15.55 3.18
CA ARG A 11 0.87 16.04 2.00
C ARG A 11 0.47 15.27 0.74
N VAL A 12 0.50 15.94 -0.40
CA VAL A 12 0.16 15.31 -1.69
C VAL A 12 1.40 14.64 -2.26
N LEU A 13 1.45 13.30 -2.22
CA LEU A 13 2.58 12.52 -2.75
C LEU A 13 2.60 12.47 -4.30
N VAL A 14 1.43 12.33 -4.92
CA VAL A 14 1.26 12.27 -6.39
C VAL A 14 -0.01 13.04 -6.73
N ASN A 15 0.08 13.96 -7.68
CA ASN A 15 -1.03 14.84 -8.11
C ASN A 15 -1.28 14.86 -9.63
N ALA A 16 -0.48 14.12 -10.41
CA ALA A 16 -0.52 14.15 -11.87
C ALA A 16 -0.62 12.74 -12.43
N SER A 17 -1.24 12.59 -13.61
CA SER A 17 -1.35 11.30 -14.31
C SER A 17 -1.93 10.21 -13.41
N LEU A 18 -2.99 10.54 -12.68
CA LEU A 18 -3.78 9.63 -11.86
C LEU A 18 -5.23 9.79 -12.26
N GLU A 19 -5.87 8.69 -12.64
CA GLU A 19 -7.27 8.63 -13.00
C GLU A 19 -7.99 7.77 -11.96
N TRP A 20 -7.80 6.44 -12.00
CA TRP A 20 -8.44 5.48 -11.08
C TRP A 20 -7.41 4.60 -10.35
N PRO A 21 -6.68 5.15 -9.37
CA PRO A 21 -5.73 4.40 -8.55
C PRO A 21 -6.48 3.52 -7.54
N ASN A 22 -6.80 2.29 -7.94
CA ASN A 22 -7.61 1.38 -7.14
C ASN A 22 -6.77 0.50 -6.19
N GLY A 23 -5.51 0.25 -6.55
CA GLY A 23 -4.62 -0.62 -5.80
C GLY A 23 -3.40 0.14 -5.26
N LEU A 24 -3.06 -0.05 -3.99
CA LEU A 24 -1.90 0.56 -3.34
C LEU A 24 -1.13 -0.48 -2.51
N ALA A 25 0.20 -0.51 -2.63
CA ALA A 25 1.09 -1.32 -1.80
C ALA A 25 2.36 -0.54 -1.45
N LEU A 26 2.95 -0.86 -0.29
CA LEU A 26 4.13 -0.18 0.22
C LEU A 26 5.31 -1.16 0.32
N ASP A 27 6.41 -0.85 -0.37
CA ASP A 27 7.70 -1.50 -0.18
C ASP A 27 8.44 -0.80 0.96
N LEU A 28 8.34 -1.37 2.17
CA LEU A 28 9.02 -0.83 3.35
C LEU A 28 10.55 -1.00 3.29
N GLN A 29 11.05 -1.94 2.50
CA GLN A 29 12.49 -2.19 2.41
C GLN A 29 13.17 -1.22 1.44
N GLU A 30 12.50 -0.91 0.32
CA GLU A 30 13.00 0.06 -0.66
C GLU A 30 12.48 1.48 -0.46
N GLY A 31 11.51 1.69 0.43
CA GLY A 31 10.91 3.00 0.69
C GLY A 31 10.09 3.51 -0.49
N LYS A 32 9.33 2.62 -1.14
CA LYS A 32 8.54 2.91 -2.34
C LYS A 32 7.05 2.66 -2.12
N LEU A 33 6.23 3.45 -2.79
CA LEU A 33 4.81 3.25 -2.95
C LEU A 33 4.54 2.75 -4.37
N ASP A 34 3.92 1.59 -4.48
CA ASP A 34 3.45 1.02 -5.73
C ASP A 34 1.92 1.17 -5.83
N TRP A 35 1.41 1.54 -7.00
CA TRP A 35 -0.02 1.60 -7.24
C TRP A 35 -0.41 1.11 -8.63
N GLY A 36 -1.65 0.63 -8.74
CA GLY A 36 -2.27 0.25 -10.01
C GLY A 36 -3.39 1.22 -10.37
N ASP A 37 -3.31 1.81 -11.56
CA ASP A 37 -4.35 2.66 -12.14
C ASP A 37 -5.06 1.90 -13.27
N THR A 38 -6.34 1.60 -13.02
CA THR A 38 -7.19 0.81 -13.93
C THR A 38 -7.64 1.58 -15.16
N LYS A 39 -7.58 2.91 -15.12
CA LYS A 39 -8.01 3.75 -16.23
C LYS A 39 -6.86 4.08 -17.17
N THR A 40 -5.65 4.21 -16.63
CA THR A 40 -4.43 4.42 -17.43
C THR A 40 -3.70 3.12 -17.79
N ASP A 41 -4.21 1.97 -17.33
CA ASP A 41 -3.67 0.63 -17.63
C ASP A 41 -2.19 0.48 -17.18
N LYS A 42 -1.85 1.09 -16.03
CA LYS A 42 -0.47 1.18 -15.52
C LYS A 42 -0.33 0.72 -14.08
N ILE A 43 0.77 0.00 -13.82
CA ILE A 43 1.32 -0.16 -12.48
C ILE A 43 2.54 0.74 -12.39
N GLU A 44 2.55 1.64 -11.41
CA GLU A 44 3.60 2.62 -11.21
C GLU A 44 4.18 2.50 -9.80
N ALA A 45 5.40 3.00 -9.65
CA ALA A 45 6.12 3.07 -8.39
C ALA A 45 6.71 4.47 -8.21
N ILE A 46 6.71 4.98 -7.00
CA ILE A 46 7.39 6.22 -6.62
C ILE A 46 8.09 6.02 -5.28
N ASN A 47 9.22 6.70 -5.07
CA ASN A 47 9.81 6.74 -3.74
C ASN A 47 8.91 7.57 -2.80
N VAL A 48 8.92 7.26 -1.51
CA VAL A 48 8.14 7.99 -0.49
C VAL A 48 8.64 9.45 -0.29
N ASP A 49 9.84 9.75 -0.77
CA ASP A 49 10.40 11.11 -0.88
C ASP A 49 9.96 11.85 -2.15
N GLU A 50 8.96 11.32 -2.88
CA GLU A 50 8.36 11.88 -4.10
C GLU A 50 9.29 11.87 -5.32
N THR A 51 10.44 11.20 -5.22
CA THR A 51 11.39 11.08 -6.32
C THR A 51 11.20 9.78 -7.12
N LYS A 52 11.81 9.75 -8.32
CA LYS A 52 11.96 8.54 -9.15
C LYS A 52 10.65 7.79 -9.44
N ARG A 53 9.59 8.53 -9.78
CA ARG A 53 8.38 7.91 -10.33
C ARG A 53 8.73 7.12 -11.60
N GLN A 54 8.27 5.89 -11.68
CA GLN A 54 8.52 4.98 -12.80
C GLN A 54 7.31 4.08 -13.06
N THR A 55 7.10 3.73 -14.32
CA THR A 55 6.11 2.72 -14.73
C THR A 55 6.76 1.34 -14.65
N LEU A 56 6.17 0.44 -13.85
CA LEU A 56 6.62 -0.95 -13.71
C LEU A 56 6.01 -1.86 -14.77
N LEU A 57 4.76 -1.61 -15.12
CA LEU A 57 4.00 -2.37 -16.10
C LEU A 57 3.00 -1.45 -16.81
N GLU A 58 2.91 -1.57 -18.12
CA GLU A 58 1.86 -0.95 -18.94
C GLU A 58 1.20 -2.09 -19.73
N ASP A 59 0.00 -2.47 -19.31
CA ASP A 59 -0.72 -3.63 -19.83
C ASP A 59 -2.21 -3.49 -19.49
N LYS A 60 -3.07 -4.31 -20.07
CA LYS A 60 -4.51 -4.26 -19.77
C LYS A 60 -4.78 -4.63 -18.31
N LEU A 61 -5.10 -3.61 -17.51
CA LEU A 61 -5.45 -3.68 -16.09
C LEU A 61 -6.94 -3.35 -15.93
N LEU A 62 -7.79 -4.22 -16.48
CA LEU A 62 -9.22 -3.97 -16.63
C LEU A 62 -9.91 -3.54 -15.34
N HIS A 63 -9.69 -4.29 -14.25
CA HIS A 63 -10.30 -3.98 -12.97
C HIS A 63 -9.49 -4.56 -11.81
N ILE A 64 -8.50 -3.80 -11.35
CA ILE A 64 -7.75 -4.10 -10.13
C ILE A 64 -8.64 -3.83 -8.93
N PHE A 65 -8.84 -4.86 -8.11
CA PHE A 65 -9.58 -4.74 -6.85
C PHE A 65 -8.66 -4.95 -5.64
N GLY A 66 -7.98 -6.09 -5.60
CA GLY A 66 -6.94 -6.41 -4.62
C GLY A 66 -5.57 -6.11 -5.22
N PHE A 67 -4.70 -5.49 -4.43
CA PHE A 67 -3.34 -5.17 -4.82
C PHE A 67 -2.42 -5.28 -3.61
N THR A 68 -1.34 -6.05 -3.71
CA THR A 68 -0.45 -6.33 -2.59
C THR A 68 0.96 -6.63 -3.08
N LEU A 69 1.95 -6.24 -2.28
CA LEU A 69 3.37 -6.53 -2.52
C LEU A 69 3.84 -7.63 -1.55
N LEU A 70 4.64 -8.58 -2.03
CA LEU A 70 5.38 -9.50 -1.18
C LEU A 70 6.72 -9.87 -1.85
N GLY A 71 7.83 -9.55 -1.18
CA GLY A 71 9.16 -9.75 -1.73
C GLY A 71 9.39 -8.90 -2.98
N ASP A 72 9.75 -9.56 -4.09
CA ASP A 72 10.03 -8.89 -5.37
C ASP A 72 8.82 -8.86 -6.32
N PHE A 73 7.66 -9.34 -5.87
CA PHE A 73 6.46 -9.47 -6.70
C PHE A 73 5.31 -8.62 -6.18
N ILE A 74 4.65 -7.96 -7.12
CA ILE A 74 3.35 -7.33 -6.92
C ILE A 74 2.29 -8.30 -7.41
N TYR A 75 1.25 -8.49 -6.63
CA TYR A 75 0.12 -9.36 -6.90
C TYR A 75 -1.16 -8.54 -6.97
N TRP A 76 -2.01 -8.84 -7.93
CA TRP A 76 -3.32 -8.20 -8.01
C TRP A 76 -4.41 -9.17 -8.46
N THR A 77 -5.64 -8.88 -8.03
CA THR A 77 -6.85 -9.54 -8.55
C THR A 77 -7.40 -8.73 -9.71
N ASP A 78 -7.75 -9.42 -10.78
CA ASP A 78 -8.45 -8.87 -11.93
C ASP A 78 -9.90 -9.36 -11.88
N TRP A 79 -10.81 -8.47 -11.51
CA TRP A 79 -12.22 -8.79 -11.35
C TRP A 79 -12.89 -9.16 -12.67
N GLN A 80 -12.42 -8.62 -13.80
CA GLN A 80 -13.02 -8.89 -15.11
C GLN A 80 -12.45 -10.17 -15.75
N CYS A 81 -11.18 -10.49 -15.49
CA CYS A 81 -10.55 -11.72 -15.98
C CYS A 81 -10.71 -12.92 -15.03
N HIS A 82 -11.32 -12.75 -13.85
CA HIS A 82 -11.45 -13.81 -12.84
C HIS A 82 -10.10 -14.48 -12.53
N SER A 83 -9.06 -13.66 -12.35
CA SER A 83 -7.69 -14.17 -12.22
C SER A 83 -6.86 -13.42 -11.20
N ILE A 84 -5.85 -14.10 -10.66
CA ILE A 84 -4.79 -13.52 -9.85
C ILE A 84 -3.53 -13.48 -10.69
N LYS A 85 -2.97 -12.30 -10.84
CA LYS A 85 -1.77 -12.05 -11.64
C LYS A 85 -0.66 -11.55 -10.71
N ARG A 86 0.59 -11.73 -11.14
CA ARG A 86 1.74 -11.12 -10.51
C ARG A 86 2.69 -10.52 -11.53
N VAL A 87 3.47 -9.55 -11.09
CA VAL A 87 4.58 -8.98 -11.86
C VAL A 87 5.80 -8.84 -10.97
N HIS A 88 6.97 -9.15 -11.53
CA HIS A 88 8.24 -8.89 -10.86
C HIS A 88 8.57 -7.40 -10.93
N LYS A 89 8.77 -6.74 -9.79
CA LYS A 89 8.92 -5.27 -9.68
C LYS A 89 10.08 -4.70 -10.52
N VAL A 90 11.21 -5.41 -10.60
CA VAL A 90 12.39 -4.99 -11.38
C VAL A 90 12.39 -5.52 -12.82
N LYS A 91 12.08 -6.81 -13.00
CA LYS A 91 12.20 -7.48 -14.30
C LYS A 91 11.00 -7.25 -15.21
N ALA A 92 9.91 -6.68 -14.69
CA ALA A 92 8.62 -6.52 -15.35
C ALA A 92 8.06 -7.84 -15.95
N ASN A 93 8.52 -9.00 -15.46
CA ASN A 93 7.99 -10.28 -15.92
C ASN A 93 6.65 -10.53 -15.26
N ARG A 94 5.61 -10.72 -16.08
CA ARG A 94 4.23 -10.94 -15.66
C ARG A 94 3.88 -12.43 -15.77
N ASP A 95 3.27 -12.97 -14.71
CA ASP A 95 2.70 -14.30 -14.70
C ASP A 95 1.23 -14.26 -14.27
N VAL A 96 0.42 -15.19 -14.78
CA VAL A 96 -0.90 -15.48 -14.22
C VAL A 96 -0.75 -16.64 -13.25
N ILE A 97 -1.16 -16.45 -11.99
CA ILE A 97 -1.01 -17.48 -10.95
C ILE A 97 -2.21 -18.40 -10.95
N ILE A 98 -3.41 -17.83 -10.98
CA ILE A 98 -4.68 -18.57 -10.98
C ILE A 98 -5.64 -17.88 -11.93
N GLU A 99 -6.41 -18.67 -12.66
CA GLU A 99 -7.51 -18.24 -13.52
C GLU A 99 -8.81 -18.90 -13.05
N GLN A 100 -9.94 -18.43 -13.60
CA GLN A 100 -11.27 -18.99 -13.36
C GLN A 100 -11.71 -18.92 -11.89
N LEU A 101 -11.32 -17.85 -11.20
CA LEU A 101 -11.77 -17.49 -9.86
C LEU A 101 -12.82 -16.37 -9.97
N PRO A 102 -14.12 -16.69 -10.04
CA PRO A 102 -15.17 -15.67 -10.05
C PRO A 102 -15.22 -14.92 -8.71
N ASP A 103 -15.78 -13.71 -8.75
CA ASP A 103 -16.06 -12.88 -7.56
C ASP A 103 -14.83 -12.56 -6.68
N LEU A 104 -13.66 -12.42 -7.31
CA LEU A 104 -12.44 -11.99 -6.64
C LEU A 104 -12.53 -10.53 -6.18
N MET A 105 -12.39 -10.32 -4.88
CA MET A 105 -12.41 -8.99 -4.27
C MET A 105 -10.98 -8.60 -3.83
N GLY A 106 -10.70 -8.62 -2.53
CA GLY A 106 -9.40 -8.26 -1.98
C GLY A 106 -8.38 -9.41 -1.96
N LEU A 107 -7.10 -9.05 -2.00
CA LEU A 107 -5.98 -9.97 -1.83
C LEU A 107 -4.94 -9.32 -0.90
N LYS A 108 -4.39 -10.11 0.02
CA LYS A 108 -3.23 -9.72 0.83
C LYS A 108 -2.22 -10.86 0.84
N ALA A 109 -0.99 -10.54 0.44
CA ALA A 109 0.14 -11.44 0.55
C ALA A 109 0.95 -11.06 1.79
N VAL A 110 1.24 -12.03 2.65
CA VAL A 110 1.98 -11.84 3.91
C VAL A 110 2.99 -12.96 4.09
N ASN A 111 4.12 -12.63 4.72
CA ASN A 111 5.01 -13.64 5.27
C ASN A 111 4.47 -14.04 6.64
N VAL A 112 4.22 -15.35 6.86
CA VAL A 112 3.60 -15.85 8.09
C VAL A 112 4.58 -15.83 9.27
N ASP A 113 5.87 -16.00 9.00
CA ASP A 113 6.91 -16.15 10.04
C ASP A 113 7.67 -14.85 10.31
N LYS A 114 7.46 -13.83 9.48
CA LYS A 114 8.23 -12.58 9.51
C LYS A 114 7.37 -11.38 9.85
N VAL A 115 7.57 -10.83 11.04
CA VAL A 115 7.13 -9.48 11.41
C VAL A 115 8.28 -8.52 11.16
N VAL A 116 8.06 -7.49 10.35
CA VAL A 116 9.08 -6.49 9.99
C VAL A 116 8.74 -5.15 10.62
N GLY A 117 9.72 -4.56 11.29
CA GLY A 117 9.61 -3.26 11.94
C GLY A 117 9.13 -3.35 13.39
N THR A 118 9.63 -2.44 14.20
CA THR A 118 9.13 -2.16 15.54
C THR A 118 8.94 -0.65 15.67
N ASN A 119 8.17 -0.22 16.65
CA ASN A 119 8.07 1.20 16.99
C ASN A 119 8.08 1.35 18.52
N PRO A 120 8.36 2.55 19.07
CA PRO A 120 8.40 2.78 20.51
C PRO A 120 7.10 2.45 21.27
N ARG A 121 6.00 2.15 20.55
CA ARG A 121 4.74 1.74 21.16
C ARG A 121 4.58 0.23 21.33
N ALA A 122 5.44 -0.56 20.67
CA ALA A 122 5.45 -2.00 20.85
C ALA A 122 5.64 -2.38 22.33
N ASP A 123 6.38 -1.56 23.07
CA ASP A 123 6.55 -1.69 24.52
C ASP A 123 5.48 -0.90 25.28
N ARG A 124 4.57 -1.61 25.96
CA ARG A 124 3.52 -1.04 26.84
C ARG A 124 2.71 0.11 26.21
N ASN A 125 2.36 0.01 24.92
CA ASN A 125 1.59 1.04 24.20
C ASN A 125 2.29 2.43 24.20
N GLY A 126 3.62 2.47 24.37
CA GLY A 126 4.38 3.72 24.47
C GLY A 126 4.00 4.57 25.70
N GLY A 127 3.39 3.97 26.72
CA GLY A 127 2.91 4.66 27.92
C GLY A 127 1.51 5.27 27.81
N ALA A 128 0.79 5.06 26.70
CA ALA A 128 -0.56 5.60 26.51
C ALA A 128 -1.65 4.75 27.18
N ALA A 129 -2.65 5.43 27.76
CA ALA A 129 -3.79 4.78 28.41
C ALA A 129 -4.79 4.15 27.42
N THR A 130 -4.86 4.63 26.18
CA THR A 130 -5.83 4.17 25.17
C THR A 130 -5.17 3.96 23.80
N PHE A 131 -5.01 5.02 23.00
CA PHE A 131 -4.41 4.94 21.67
C PHE A 131 -3.13 5.77 21.61
N ALA A 132 -2.02 5.15 21.23
CA ALA A 132 -0.81 5.87 20.89
C ALA A 132 -0.68 5.95 19.37
N SER A 133 -0.15 7.05 18.82
CA SER A 133 0.29 7.20 17.42
C SER A 133 1.82 7.46 17.35
N SER A 134 2.47 7.26 16.20
CA SER A 134 3.93 7.17 16.05
C SER A 134 4.26 8.06 14.90
N ARG A 135 5.14 9.02 15.18
CA ARG A 135 5.64 9.95 14.20
C ARG A 135 7.05 9.54 13.81
N PRO A 136 7.53 10.02 12.65
CA PRO A 136 8.93 9.88 12.26
C PRO A 136 9.91 10.51 13.28
N THR A 137 9.45 11.45 14.12
CA THR A 137 10.32 12.23 15.01
C THR A 137 9.99 12.18 16.51
N GLN A 138 8.77 11.82 16.95
CA GLN A 138 8.40 11.56 18.36
C GLN A 138 7.12 10.72 18.51
N PRO A 139 6.92 9.96 19.61
CA PRO A 139 5.61 9.36 19.91
C PRO A 139 4.56 10.45 20.16
N GLY A 140 3.45 10.41 19.42
CA GLY A 140 2.32 11.32 19.57
C GLY A 140 1.16 10.61 20.28
N LEU A 141 0.68 11.15 21.39
CA LEU A 141 -0.53 10.67 22.04
C LEU A 141 -1.75 11.23 21.29
N ALA A 142 -2.69 10.37 20.91
CA ALA A 142 -3.95 10.79 20.29
C ALA A 142 -5.11 10.34 21.17
N ALA A 143 -6.01 11.27 21.52
CA ALA A 143 -7.24 10.97 22.24
C ALA A 143 -8.42 10.85 21.26
N PRO A 144 -9.41 9.98 21.52
CA PRO A 144 -10.60 9.90 20.69
C PRO A 144 -11.41 11.20 20.75
N SER A 145 -12.05 11.54 19.63
CA SER A 145 -12.97 12.68 19.54
C SER A 145 -14.12 12.48 20.53
N GLY A 146 -14.13 13.28 21.61
CA GLY A 146 -15.13 13.21 22.69
C GLY A 146 -14.58 13.11 24.11
N ALA A 147 -13.26 13.03 24.30
CA ALA A 147 -12.63 12.85 25.62
C ALA A 147 -12.53 14.12 26.50
N TRP A 148 -13.12 15.25 26.11
CA TRP A 148 -13.24 16.43 26.96
C TRP A 148 -14.70 16.68 27.29
N ASN A 149 -15.21 15.94 28.26
CA ASN A 149 -16.36 16.33 29.07
C ASN A 149 -16.23 15.66 30.43
N CYS A 150 -15.54 16.35 31.34
CA CYS A 150 -15.84 16.54 32.76
C CYS A 150 -14.72 17.38 33.39
#